data_AF-A0A1U8IM01-F1
#
_entry.id   AF-A0A1U8IM01-F1
#
_cell.length_a   1.000
_cell.length_b   1.000
_cell.length_c   1.000
_cell.angle_alpha   90.00
_cell.angle_beta   90.00
_cell.angle_gamma   90.00
#
_symmetry.space_group_name_H-M   'P 1'
#
loop_
_entity.id
_entity.type
_entity.pdbx_description
1 polymer ?
#
loop_
_entity_poly.entity_id
_entity_poly.type
_entity_poly.pdbx_seq_one_letter_code
_entity_poly.pdbx_strand_id
1 'polypeptide(L)'
;MKFDGASNVLGNGIGAILVYPNGDHHPFTSNLYFDCTNNMDEYEACSMGIRAAKEQKIKTLEVYRDSALVIYQLKGEWETRDPKLTHYRRLVLDLIEEFDNITFWYLPREENQMTDALATLTSMIKVNKLEDMKPIQINIYEIPAHCYSIEKVENDNCPWYQDILQYVKDRKYPNQAVLPIEVEIPSLRVLAELKLDEAEWIQSRYDQLNLIEEKSLKAIRHGQMFQK
;
A
#
# COMPACT_ATOMS: atom_id res chain seq x y z
N MET A 1 -16.40 -3.14 -17.21
CA MET A 1 -15.15 -2.47 -17.65
C MET A 1 -15.22 -1.00 -17.29
N LYS A 2 -14.16 -0.45 -16.71
CA LYS A 2 -13.91 0.99 -16.59
C LYS A 2 -12.69 1.34 -17.45
N PHE A 3 -12.59 2.55 -17.99
CA PHE A 3 -11.40 2.96 -18.72
C PHE A 3 -11.10 4.44 -18.52
N ASP A 4 -9.84 4.83 -18.69
CA ASP A 4 -9.38 6.21 -18.67
C ASP A 4 -8.23 6.45 -19.65
N GLY A 5 -8.07 7.68 -20.11
CA GLY A 5 -6.94 8.13 -20.91
C GLY A 5 -6.35 9.42 -20.33
N ALA A 6 -5.04 9.59 -20.48
CA ALA A 6 -4.31 10.74 -19.95
C ALA A 6 -3.29 11.23 -20.97
N SER A 7 -3.50 12.45 -21.47
CA SER A 7 -2.57 13.17 -22.33
C SER A 7 -2.05 14.41 -21.60
N ASN A 8 -0.73 14.46 -21.36
CA ASN A 8 -0.08 15.57 -20.68
C ASN A 8 1.35 15.80 -21.19
N VAL A 9 2.05 16.79 -20.62
CA VAL A 9 3.41 17.15 -21.02
C VAL A 9 4.44 16.02 -20.85
N LEU A 10 4.16 15.02 -20.03
CA LEU A 10 5.05 13.88 -19.79
C LEU A 10 4.86 12.79 -20.85
N GLY A 11 3.65 12.68 -21.41
CA GLY A 11 3.31 11.72 -22.44
C GLY A 11 1.84 11.38 -22.43
N ASN A 12 1.52 10.30 -23.15
CA ASN A 12 0.17 9.80 -23.35
C ASN A 12 0.06 8.39 -22.79
N GLY A 13 -0.94 8.15 -21.95
CA GLY A 13 -1.17 6.87 -21.29
C GLY A 13 -2.64 6.51 -21.29
N ILE A 14 -2.93 5.21 -21.34
CA ILE A 14 -4.29 4.67 -21.28
C ILE A 14 -4.38 3.57 -20.23
N GLY A 15 -5.55 3.49 -19.59
CA GLY A 15 -5.86 2.50 -18.57
C GLY A 15 -7.26 1.92 -18.77
N ALA A 16 -7.42 0.62 -18.53
CA ALA A 16 -8.72 -0.04 -18.48
C ALA A 16 -8.72 -1.09 -17.37
N ILE A 17 -9.89 -1.34 -16.77
CA ILE A 17 -10.05 -2.35 -15.73
C ILE A 17 -11.29 -3.18 -16.05
N LEU A 18 -11.11 -4.49 -16.14
CA LEU A 18 -12.22 -5.44 -16.09
C LEU A 18 -12.49 -5.75 -14.62
N VAL A 19 -13.75 -5.57 -14.23
CA VAL A 19 -14.24 -5.89 -12.89
C VAL A 19 -15.17 -7.08 -13.05
N TYR A 20 -14.83 -8.18 -12.40
CA TYR A 20 -15.59 -9.42 -12.47
C TYR A 20 -16.65 -9.48 -11.36
N PRO A 21 -17.73 -10.27 -11.52
CA PRO A 21 -18.79 -10.38 -10.52
C PRO A 21 -18.33 -10.90 -9.15
N ASN A 22 -17.19 -11.60 -9.10
CA ASN A 22 -16.56 -12.07 -7.87
C ASN A 22 -15.77 -10.98 -7.13
N GLY A 23 -15.68 -9.78 -7.70
CA GLY A 23 -14.90 -8.67 -7.15
C GLY A 23 -13.45 -8.59 -7.67
N ASP A 24 -13.02 -9.50 -8.54
CA ASP A 24 -11.66 -9.46 -9.07
C ASP A 24 -11.49 -8.30 -10.06
N HIS A 25 -10.36 -7.59 -9.92
CA HIS A 25 -9.98 -6.47 -10.77
C HIS A 25 -8.79 -6.85 -11.65
N HIS A 26 -8.98 -6.78 -12.96
CA HIS A 26 -7.94 -7.06 -13.95
C HIS A 26 -7.58 -5.75 -14.65
N PRO A 27 -6.51 -5.04 -14.21
CA PRO A 27 -6.07 -3.80 -14.82
C PRO A 27 -5.25 -4.05 -16.10
N PHE A 28 -5.41 -3.16 -17.06
CA PHE A 28 -4.69 -3.09 -18.33
C PHE A 28 -4.20 -1.66 -18.54
N THR A 29 -2.96 -1.50 -18.97
CA THR A 29 -2.36 -0.20 -19.20
C THR A 29 -1.44 -0.21 -20.39
N SER A 30 -1.35 0.91 -21.12
CA SER A 30 -0.40 1.07 -22.23
C SER A 30 0.02 2.52 -22.41
N ASN A 31 1.28 2.73 -22.76
CA ASN A 31 1.81 4.04 -23.14
C ASN A 31 1.62 4.23 -24.65
N LEU A 32 1.15 5.40 -25.05
CA LEU A 32 0.95 5.76 -26.46
C LEU A 32 2.16 6.58 -26.95
N TYR A 33 2.95 5.98 -27.84
CA TYR A 33 4.13 6.63 -28.46
C TYR A 33 3.77 7.51 -29.68
N PHE A 34 2.59 8.10 -29.66
CA PHE A 34 2.11 9.01 -30.68
C PHE A 34 1.34 10.14 -30.03
N ASP A 35 1.26 11.28 -30.71
CA ASP A 35 0.49 12.41 -30.24
C ASP A 35 -1.00 12.10 -30.32
N CYS A 36 -1.69 12.23 -29.20
CA CYS A 36 -3.13 12.11 -29.10
C CYS A 36 -3.71 13.34 -28.38
N THR A 37 -4.96 13.67 -28.68
CA THR A 37 -5.75 14.56 -27.84
C THR A 37 -6.40 13.76 -26.72
N ASN A 38 -6.95 14.42 -25.70
CA ASN A 38 -7.72 13.77 -24.64
C ASN A 38 -8.78 12.84 -25.24
N ASN A 39 -9.67 13.33 -26.12
CA ASN A 39 -10.69 12.46 -26.70
C ASN A 39 -10.11 11.23 -27.45
N MET A 40 -8.94 11.35 -28.08
CA MET A 40 -8.29 10.22 -28.75
C MET A 40 -7.77 9.19 -27.75
N ASP A 41 -7.12 9.59 -26.65
CA ASP A 41 -6.65 8.65 -25.63
C ASP A 41 -7.81 7.89 -24.97
N GLU A 42 -8.98 8.53 -24.81
CA GLU A 42 -10.19 7.88 -24.30
C GLU A 42 -10.68 6.77 -25.24
N TYR A 43 -10.67 7.00 -26.56
CA TYR A 43 -11.03 6.00 -27.55
C TYR A 43 -10.00 4.86 -27.63
N GLU A 44 -8.71 5.15 -27.48
CA GLU A 44 -7.64 4.16 -27.41
C GLU A 44 -7.80 3.27 -26.16
N ALA A 45 -8.06 3.88 -25.00
CA ALA A 45 -8.32 3.18 -23.75
C ALA A 45 -9.56 2.26 -23.85
N CYS A 46 -10.64 2.75 -24.45
CA CYS A 46 -11.85 1.97 -24.72
C CYS A 46 -11.54 0.75 -25.61
N SER A 47 -10.84 0.98 -26.72
CA SER A 47 -10.48 -0.04 -27.70
C SER A 47 -9.59 -1.12 -27.10
N MET A 48 -8.59 -0.73 -26.30
CA MET A 48 -7.72 -1.64 -25.57
C MET A 48 -8.52 -2.53 -24.62
N GLY A 49 -9.40 -1.94 -23.81
CA GLY A 49 -10.22 -2.67 -22.85
C GLY A 49 -11.20 -3.66 -23.52
N ILE A 50 -11.84 -3.26 -24.61
CA ILE A 50 -12.75 -4.14 -25.37
C ILE A 50 -11.99 -5.32 -25.99
N ARG A 51 -10.80 -5.07 -26.57
CA ARG A 51 -9.93 -6.14 -27.08
C ARG A 51 -9.52 -7.12 -25.98
N ALA A 52 -9.11 -6.62 -24.81
CA ALA A 52 -8.76 -7.47 -23.67
C ALA A 52 -9.95 -8.30 -23.16
N ALA A 53 -11.17 -7.74 -23.17
CA ALA A 53 -12.39 -8.46 -22.82
C ALA A 53 -12.69 -9.58 -23.84
N LYS A 54 -12.51 -9.29 -25.13
CA LYS A 54 -12.67 -10.25 -26.22
C LYS A 54 -11.66 -11.40 -26.14
N GLU A 55 -10.39 -11.09 -25.85
CA GLU A 55 -9.34 -12.11 -25.65
C GLU A 55 -9.68 -13.05 -24.48
N GLN A 56 -10.33 -12.53 -23.44
CA GLN A 56 -10.86 -13.29 -22.31
C GLN A 56 -12.20 -13.99 -22.62
N LYS A 57 -12.68 -13.92 -23.87
CA LYS A 57 -13.93 -14.55 -24.35
C LYS A 57 -15.17 -14.10 -23.56
N ILE A 58 -15.16 -12.86 -23.05
CA ILE A 58 -16.30 -12.27 -22.37
C ILE A 58 -17.42 -12.03 -23.40
N LYS A 59 -18.65 -12.43 -23.06
CA LYS A 59 -19.83 -12.30 -23.94
C LYS A 59 -20.75 -11.14 -23.58
N THR A 60 -20.76 -10.75 -22.32
CA THR A 60 -21.58 -9.63 -21.82
C THR A 60 -20.66 -8.62 -21.13
N LEU A 61 -20.72 -7.37 -21.57
CA LEU A 61 -19.83 -6.32 -21.06
C LEU A 61 -20.60 -5.04 -20.74
N GLU A 62 -20.44 -4.54 -19.53
CA GLU A 62 -20.86 -3.18 -19.18
C GLU A 62 -19.63 -2.27 -19.21
N VAL A 63 -19.72 -1.15 -19.91
CA VAL A 63 -18.62 -0.21 -20.11
C VAL A 63 -18.97 1.11 -19.42
N TYR A 64 -18.12 1.53 -18.50
CA TYR A 64 -18.31 2.73 -17.69
C TYR A 64 -17.19 3.74 -17.96
N ARG A 65 -17.56 5.02 -18.06
CA ARG A 65 -16.61 6.13 -18.24
C ARG A 65 -17.18 7.47 -17.76
N ASP A 66 -16.30 8.37 -17.33
CA ASP A 66 -16.61 9.72 -16.83
C ASP A 66 -16.62 10.84 -17.88
N SER A 67 -16.22 10.54 -19.11
CA SER A 67 -16.43 11.37 -20.30
C SER A 67 -17.81 11.12 -20.89
N ALA A 68 -18.74 12.05 -20.61
CA ALA A 68 -20.07 12.04 -21.20
C ALA A 68 -20.01 12.03 -22.75
N LEU A 69 -19.09 12.82 -23.33
CA LEU A 69 -18.93 12.92 -24.79
C LEU A 69 -18.69 11.56 -25.44
N VAL A 70 -17.69 10.81 -24.96
CA VAL A 70 -17.34 9.51 -25.54
C VAL A 70 -18.45 8.49 -25.30
N ILE A 71 -19.06 8.46 -24.11
CA ILE A 71 -20.18 7.56 -23.83
C ILE A 71 -21.36 7.81 -24.78
N TYR A 72 -21.80 9.06 -24.96
CA TYR A 72 -22.95 9.35 -25.83
C TYR A 72 -22.63 9.15 -27.32
N GLN A 73 -21.39 9.35 -27.74
CA GLN A 73 -20.96 9.02 -29.10
C GLN A 73 -20.96 7.51 -29.37
N LEU A 74 -20.49 6.70 -28.41
CA LEU A 74 -20.49 5.24 -28.50
C LEU A 74 -21.91 4.66 -28.46
N LYS A 75 -22.83 5.28 -27.70
CA LYS A 75 -24.26 4.96 -27.75
C LYS A 75 -24.93 5.34 -29.08
N GLY A 76 -24.28 6.17 -29.89
CA GLY A 76 -24.86 6.72 -31.12
C GLY A 76 -25.90 7.81 -30.88
N GLU A 77 -26.01 8.32 -29.65
CA GLU A 77 -26.89 9.44 -29.31
C GLU A 77 -26.30 10.77 -29.78
N TRP A 78 -24.97 10.90 -29.79
CA TRP A 78 -24.25 12.09 -30.24
C TRP A 78 -23.36 11.77 -31.43
N GLU A 79 -23.29 12.70 -32.38
CA GLU A 79 -22.39 12.61 -33.55
C GLU A 79 -21.11 13.43 -33.34
N THR A 80 -20.04 13.02 -34.02
CA THR A 80 -18.80 13.80 -34.10
C THR A 80 -18.56 14.26 -35.53
N ARG A 81 -18.10 15.50 -35.70
CA ARG A 81 -17.67 16.04 -37.00
C ARG A 81 -16.18 15.85 -37.25
N ASP A 82 -15.44 15.40 -36.23
CA ASP A 82 -14.02 15.13 -36.35
C ASP A 82 -13.81 13.81 -37.14
N PRO A 83 -13.10 13.84 -38.28
CA PRO A 83 -12.88 12.65 -39.09
C PRO A 83 -12.13 11.54 -38.35
N LYS A 84 -11.17 11.87 -37.47
CA LYS A 84 -10.41 10.88 -36.69
C LYS A 84 -11.31 10.21 -35.66
N LEU A 85 -12.11 10.99 -34.93
CA LEU A 85 -13.04 10.42 -33.94
C LEU A 85 -14.14 9.58 -34.61
N THR A 86 -14.52 9.92 -35.84
CA THR A 86 -15.42 9.08 -36.65
C THR A 86 -14.81 7.71 -36.94
N HIS A 87 -13.50 7.66 -37.23
CA HIS A 87 -12.78 6.39 -37.45
C HIS A 87 -12.67 5.57 -36.16
N TYR A 88 -12.38 6.22 -35.03
CA TYR A 88 -12.36 5.54 -33.73
C TYR A 88 -13.72 4.98 -33.34
N ARG A 89 -14.80 5.77 -33.50
CA ARG A 89 -16.15 5.30 -33.24
C ARG A 89 -16.47 4.08 -34.08
N ARG A 90 -16.15 4.10 -35.39
CA ARG A 90 -16.34 2.94 -36.26
C ARG A 90 -15.53 1.73 -35.79
N LEU A 91 -14.26 1.90 -35.45
CA LEU A 91 -13.41 0.83 -34.92
C LEU A 91 -14.03 0.18 -33.68
N VAL A 92 -14.52 0.98 -32.73
CA VAL A 92 -15.17 0.46 -31.52
C VAL A 92 -16.47 -0.27 -31.88
N LEU A 93 -17.30 0.30 -32.76
CA LEU A 93 -18.53 -0.36 -33.21
C LEU A 93 -18.24 -1.73 -33.86
N ASP A 94 -17.21 -1.83 -34.70
CA ASP A 94 -16.79 -3.10 -35.32
C ASP A 94 -16.31 -4.11 -34.25
N LEU A 95 -15.62 -3.65 -33.20
CA LEU A 95 -15.15 -4.51 -32.11
C LEU A 95 -16.28 -5.08 -31.24
N ILE A 96 -17.37 -4.34 -31.07
CA ILE A 96 -18.46 -4.74 -30.18
C ILE A 96 -19.47 -5.70 -30.83
N GLU A 97 -19.46 -5.86 -32.16
CA GLU A 97 -20.35 -6.79 -32.88
C GLU A 97 -20.19 -8.25 -32.44
N GLU A 98 -19.05 -8.62 -31.85
CA GLU A 98 -18.76 -9.98 -31.39
C GLU A 98 -19.28 -10.29 -29.98
N PHE A 99 -19.79 -9.30 -29.26
CA PHE A 99 -20.38 -9.45 -27.94
C PHE A 99 -21.87 -9.75 -28.06
N ASP A 100 -22.37 -10.66 -27.21
CA ASP A 100 -23.80 -10.99 -27.17
C ASP A 100 -24.62 -9.80 -26.62
N ASN A 101 -24.03 -9.06 -25.67
CA ASN A 101 -24.60 -7.82 -25.15
C ASN A 101 -23.50 -6.89 -24.64
N ILE A 102 -23.56 -5.62 -25.03
CA ILE A 102 -22.68 -4.58 -24.51
C ILE A 102 -23.45 -3.28 -24.27
N THR A 103 -23.25 -2.67 -23.11
CA THR A 103 -23.92 -1.43 -22.73
C THR A 103 -22.92 -0.40 -22.24
N PHE A 104 -23.15 0.87 -22.57
CA PHE A 104 -22.31 1.99 -22.15
C PHE A 104 -23.01 2.83 -21.09
N TRP A 105 -22.28 3.24 -20.06
CA TRP A 105 -22.81 3.99 -18.93
C TRP A 105 -21.88 5.13 -18.55
N TYR A 106 -22.48 6.29 -18.29
CA TYR A 106 -21.76 7.39 -17.67
C TYR A 106 -21.51 7.07 -16.20
N LEU A 107 -20.31 7.41 -15.72
CA LEU A 107 -19.86 7.18 -14.36
C LEU A 107 -19.26 8.49 -13.80
N PRO A 108 -19.62 8.96 -12.59
CA PRO A 108 -18.95 10.12 -12.00
C PRO A 108 -17.44 9.91 -11.88
N ARG A 109 -16.66 10.99 -12.00
CA ARG A 109 -15.19 10.93 -12.01
C ARG A 109 -14.61 10.33 -10.72
N GLU A 110 -15.26 10.58 -9.60
CA GLU A 110 -14.89 10.05 -8.28
C GLU A 110 -14.92 8.51 -8.24
N GLU A 111 -15.70 7.88 -9.12
CA GLU A 111 -15.82 6.43 -9.22
C GLU A 111 -14.88 5.83 -10.30
N ASN A 112 -14.19 6.67 -11.08
CA ASN A 112 -13.24 6.29 -12.14
C ASN A 112 -11.76 6.49 -11.74
N GLN A 113 -11.49 6.82 -10.48
CA GLN A 113 -10.16 7.18 -9.97
C GLN A 113 -9.07 6.14 -10.25
N MET A 114 -9.41 4.85 -10.19
CA MET A 114 -8.42 3.79 -10.40
C MET A 114 -7.91 3.78 -11.84
N THR A 115 -8.78 3.98 -12.83
CA THR A 115 -8.37 4.04 -14.23
C THR A 115 -7.68 5.35 -14.58
N ASP A 116 -8.12 6.49 -14.02
CA ASP A 116 -7.43 7.79 -14.14
C ASP A 116 -5.99 7.69 -13.62
N ALA A 117 -5.80 7.05 -12.46
CA ALA A 117 -4.48 6.80 -11.88
C ALA A 117 -3.63 5.87 -12.76
N LEU A 118 -4.22 4.81 -13.34
CA LEU A 118 -3.51 3.90 -14.25
C LEU A 118 -3.05 4.61 -15.54
N ALA A 119 -3.92 5.40 -16.15
CA ALA A 119 -3.60 6.16 -17.36
C ALA A 119 -2.49 7.19 -17.07
N THR A 120 -2.61 7.92 -15.98
CA THR A 120 -1.63 8.91 -15.51
C THR A 120 -0.28 8.28 -15.23
N LEU A 121 -0.26 7.17 -14.47
CA LEU A 121 0.97 6.44 -14.18
C LEU A 121 1.68 6.02 -15.47
N THR A 122 0.91 5.54 -16.44
CA THR A 122 1.47 5.04 -17.70
C THR A 122 1.98 6.16 -18.60
N SER A 123 1.34 7.34 -18.54
CA SER A 123 1.80 8.54 -19.27
C SER A 123 3.16 9.04 -18.76
N MET A 124 3.50 8.74 -17.50
CA MET A 124 4.77 9.15 -16.85
C MET A 124 5.92 8.18 -17.13
N ILE A 125 5.62 6.90 -17.41
CA ILE A 125 6.64 5.88 -17.58
C ILE A 125 7.20 5.93 -19.01
N LYS A 126 8.50 6.17 -19.12
CA LYS A 126 9.24 6.01 -20.38
C LYS A 126 9.69 4.56 -20.53
N VAL A 127 8.83 3.71 -21.07
CA VAL A 127 9.23 2.33 -21.38
C VAL A 127 10.14 2.37 -22.62
N ASN A 128 11.30 1.72 -22.58
CA ASN A 128 12.08 1.48 -23.79
C ASN A 128 11.45 0.31 -24.54
N LYS A 129 11.26 0.42 -25.87
CA LYS A 129 10.56 -0.59 -26.71
C LYS A 129 11.11 -2.04 -26.63
N LEU A 130 12.23 -2.27 -25.93
CA LEU A 130 12.99 -3.51 -25.88
C LEU A 130 12.95 -4.21 -24.52
N GLU A 131 12.39 -3.59 -23.48
CA GLU A 131 12.37 -4.16 -22.13
C GLU A 131 10.95 -4.51 -21.70
N ASP A 132 10.70 -5.80 -21.47
CA ASP A 132 9.46 -6.27 -20.88
C ASP A 132 9.34 -5.76 -19.45
N MET A 133 8.45 -4.80 -19.23
CA MET A 133 8.14 -4.31 -17.88
C MET A 133 7.23 -5.32 -17.18
N LYS A 134 7.63 -5.75 -15.98
CA LYS A 134 6.78 -6.63 -15.16
C LYS A 134 5.48 -5.91 -14.77
N PRO A 135 4.35 -6.63 -14.67
CA PRO A 135 3.09 -6.06 -14.18
C PRO A 135 3.26 -5.44 -12.79
N ILE A 136 2.57 -4.32 -12.55
CA ILE A 136 2.54 -3.68 -11.23
C ILE A 136 1.66 -4.52 -10.31
N GLN A 137 2.25 -5.02 -9.22
CA GLN A 137 1.54 -5.78 -8.19
C GLN A 137 1.14 -4.87 -7.04
N ILE A 138 -0.13 -4.93 -6.65
CA ILE A 138 -0.65 -4.23 -5.47
C ILE A 138 -0.84 -5.29 -4.38
N ASN A 139 -0.13 -5.12 -3.26
CA ASN A 139 -0.24 -6.00 -2.09
C ASN A 139 -0.94 -5.27 -0.95
N ILE A 140 -1.81 -5.97 -0.24
CA ILE A 140 -2.46 -5.46 0.97
C ILE A 140 -1.54 -5.78 2.15
N TYR A 141 -1.11 -4.74 2.86
CA TYR A 141 -0.40 -4.87 4.13
C TYR A 141 -1.34 -4.44 5.25
N GLU A 142 -1.87 -5.41 5.99
CA GLU A 142 -2.81 -5.16 7.09
C GLU A 142 -2.11 -4.68 8.37
N ILE A 143 -0.80 -4.93 8.47
CA ILE A 143 0.00 -4.66 9.65
C ILE A 143 1.05 -3.58 9.31
N PRO A 144 1.11 -2.47 10.06
CA PRO A 144 2.15 -1.47 9.88
C PRO A 144 3.56 -2.05 10.09
N ALA A 145 4.54 -1.54 9.35
CA ALA A 145 5.93 -2.03 9.38
C ALA A 145 6.53 -2.09 10.81
N HIS A 146 6.19 -1.14 11.69
CA HIS A 146 6.73 -1.08 13.06
C HIS A 146 6.16 -2.16 14.00
N CYS A 147 5.02 -2.79 13.66
CA CYS A 147 4.44 -3.87 14.46
C CYS A 147 5.14 -5.21 14.24
N TYR A 148 5.93 -5.36 13.17
CA TYR A 148 6.77 -6.54 12.94
C TYR A 148 7.97 -6.63 13.90
N SER A 149 8.29 -5.54 14.61
CA SER A 149 9.38 -5.46 15.59
C SER A 149 8.99 -6.01 16.97
N ILE A 150 7.72 -6.32 17.19
CA ILE A 150 7.33 -7.13 18.35
C ILE A 150 7.74 -8.54 17.96
N GLU A 151 8.93 -8.95 18.41
CA GLU A 151 9.34 -10.34 18.39
C GLU A 151 8.10 -11.16 18.75
N LYS A 152 7.74 -12.12 17.88
CA LYS A 152 6.81 -13.16 18.29
C LYS A 152 7.43 -13.76 19.53
N VAL A 153 7.00 -13.30 20.71
CA VAL A 153 7.17 -14.05 21.95
C VAL A 153 6.62 -15.40 21.55
N GLU A 154 7.52 -16.38 21.47
CA GLU A 154 7.13 -17.74 21.16
C GLU A 154 5.90 -18.02 22.01
N ASN A 155 4.89 -18.63 21.40
CA ASN A 155 3.69 -19.07 22.10
C ASN A 155 4.02 -20.22 23.05
N ASP A 156 5.07 -20.07 23.86
CA ASP A 156 5.16 -20.67 25.16
C ASP A 156 4.04 -20.01 25.96
N ASN A 157 3.05 -20.80 26.36
CA ASN A 157 2.00 -20.44 27.31
C ASN A 157 2.54 -19.98 28.69
N CYS A 158 3.80 -19.57 28.76
CA CYS A 158 4.44 -18.98 29.92
C CYS A 158 4.13 -17.48 29.94
N PRO A 159 3.45 -16.98 30.98
CA PRO A 159 3.26 -15.55 31.15
C PRO A 159 4.60 -14.80 31.15
N TRP A 160 4.62 -13.56 30.69
CA TRP A 160 5.81 -12.69 30.63
C TRP A 160 6.57 -12.53 31.96
N TYR A 161 5.96 -12.90 33.09
CA TYR A 161 6.54 -12.86 34.42
C TYR A 161 7.11 -14.22 34.90
N GLN A 162 7.09 -15.26 34.08
CA GLN A 162 7.55 -16.61 34.46
C GLN A 162 9.03 -16.63 34.86
N ASP A 163 9.87 -15.89 34.15
CA ASP A 163 11.29 -15.76 34.46
C ASP A 163 11.54 -15.02 35.79
N ILE A 164 10.67 -14.05 36.10
CA ILE A 164 10.68 -13.32 37.37
C ILE A 164 10.29 -14.25 38.51
N LEU A 165 9.23 -15.06 38.33
CA LEU A 165 8.82 -16.07 39.31
C LEU A 165 9.90 -17.13 39.54
N GLN A 166 10.56 -17.59 38.48
CA GLN A 166 11.63 -18.58 38.58
C GLN A 166 12.85 -18.00 39.30
N TYR A 167 13.20 -16.74 39.03
CA TYR A 167 14.26 -16.04 39.75
C TYR A 167 13.96 -15.90 41.24
N VAL A 168 12.74 -15.49 41.60
CA VAL A 168 12.32 -15.35 43.00
C VAL A 168 12.38 -16.69 43.75
N LYS A 169 12.07 -17.80 43.08
CA LYS A 169 12.11 -19.14 43.68
C LYS A 169 13.53 -19.72 43.78
N ASP A 170 14.30 -19.63 42.69
CA ASP A 170 15.55 -20.39 42.54
C ASP A 170 16.81 -19.54 42.72
N ARG A 171 16.66 -18.21 42.85
CA ARG A 171 17.74 -17.21 42.92
C ARG A 171 18.74 -17.28 41.76
N LYS A 172 18.33 -17.82 40.61
CA LYS A 172 19.17 -17.95 39.40
C LYS A 172 18.56 -17.15 38.27
N TYR A 173 19.38 -16.27 37.69
CA TYR A 173 19.00 -15.55 36.48
C TYR A 173 18.98 -16.51 35.27
N PRO A 174 18.04 -16.35 34.33
CA PRO A 174 18.13 -17.01 33.03
C PRO A 174 19.47 -16.69 32.38
N ASN A 175 20.06 -17.66 31.67
CA ASN A 175 21.41 -17.55 31.10
C ASN A 175 21.59 -16.39 30.08
N GLN A 176 20.50 -15.73 29.68
CA GLN A 176 20.48 -14.60 28.75
C GLN A 176 20.02 -13.28 29.41
N ALA A 177 19.72 -13.26 30.70
CA ALA A 177 19.25 -12.05 31.38
C ALA A 177 20.43 -11.12 31.71
N VAL A 178 20.60 -10.07 30.94
CA VAL A 178 21.34 -8.87 31.33
C VAL A 178 20.31 -7.78 31.58
N LEU A 179 19.92 -7.58 32.85
CA LEU A 179 19.03 -6.47 33.19
C LEU A 179 19.83 -5.15 33.18
N PRO A 180 19.39 -4.13 32.42
CA PRO A 180 19.94 -2.79 32.56
C PRO A 180 19.67 -2.27 33.98
N ILE A 181 20.65 -1.59 34.59
CA ILE A 181 20.54 -0.96 35.92
C ILE A 181 19.28 -0.06 36.02
N GLU A 182 18.90 0.56 34.91
CA GLU A 182 17.72 1.42 34.73
C GLU A 182 16.39 0.70 35.02
N VAL A 183 16.34 -0.63 34.90
CA VAL A 183 15.16 -1.46 35.15
C VAL A 183 15.22 -2.11 36.55
N GLU A 184 16.42 -2.34 37.08
CA GLU A 184 16.64 -2.96 38.40
C GLU A 184 16.30 -1.98 39.55
N ILE A 185 16.62 -0.69 39.41
CA ILE A 185 16.37 0.33 40.45
C ILE A 185 14.86 0.55 40.70
N PRO A 186 14.00 0.76 39.68
CA PRO A 186 12.55 0.87 39.88
C PRO A 186 11.94 -0.39 40.51
N SER A 187 12.43 -1.58 40.12
CA SER A 187 11.94 -2.86 40.63
C SER A 187 12.26 -3.06 42.10
N LEU A 188 13.48 -2.72 42.53
CA LEU A 188 13.89 -2.76 43.93
C LEU A 188 13.15 -1.74 44.80
N ARG A 189 12.82 -0.55 44.27
CA ARG A 189 12.00 0.45 44.97
C ARG A 189 10.62 -0.08 45.33
N VAL A 190 9.94 -0.72 44.37
CA VAL A 190 8.62 -1.32 44.59
C VAL A 190 8.69 -2.44 45.63
N LEU A 191 9.74 -3.27 45.59
CA LEU A 191 9.94 -4.35 46.55
C LEU A 191 10.25 -3.84 47.97
N ALA A 192 10.98 -2.74 48.11
CA ALA A 192 11.24 -2.09 49.40
C ALA A 192 9.96 -1.50 50.03
N GLU A 193 9.10 -0.90 49.21
CA GLU A 193 7.80 -0.35 49.64
C GLU A 193 6.84 -1.43 50.16
N LEU A 194 6.96 -2.66 49.65
CA LEU A 194 6.13 -3.81 50.04
C LEU A 194 6.59 -4.50 51.34
N LYS A 195 7.66 -4.01 52.01
CA LYS A 195 8.17 -4.50 53.30
C LYS A 195 8.28 -6.03 53.41
N LEU A 196 8.83 -6.66 52.38
CA LEU A 196 9.16 -8.08 52.40
C LEU A 196 10.22 -8.37 53.48
N ASP A 197 10.24 -9.60 54.01
CA ASP A 197 11.07 -10.06 55.14
C ASP A 197 12.60 -9.93 54.89
N GLU A 198 12.99 -9.54 53.67
CA GLU A 198 14.37 -9.31 53.21
C GLU A 198 14.67 -7.81 52.94
N ALA A 199 13.91 -6.90 53.57
CA ALA A 199 13.96 -5.45 53.34
C ALA A 199 15.36 -4.82 53.51
N GLU A 200 16.19 -5.31 54.43
CA GLU A 200 17.54 -4.77 54.66
C GLU A 200 18.49 -5.01 53.47
N TRP A 201 18.39 -6.19 52.83
CA TRP A 201 19.21 -6.52 51.67
C TRP A 201 18.76 -5.73 50.44
N ILE A 202 17.44 -5.64 50.22
CA ILE A 202 16.84 -4.87 49.12
C ILE A 202 17.24 -3.40 49.23
N GLN A 203 17.16 -2.82 50.44
CA GLN A 203 17.56 -1.45 50.68
C GLN A 203 19.06 -1.23 50.45
N SER A 204 19.91 -2.12 50.96
CA SER A 204 21.37 -2.02 50.75
C SER A 204 21.75 -2.12 49.27
N ARG A 205 21.11 -3.01 48.51
CA ARG A 205 21.34 -3.17 47.07
C ARG A 205 20.82 -1.97 46.28
N TYR A 206 19.66 -1.45 46.64
CA TYR A 206 19.10 -0.23 46.05
C TYR A 206 20.04 0.97 46.25
N ASP A 207 20.53 1.18 47.47
CA ASP A 207 21.42 2.30 47.79
C ASP A 207 22.75 2.21 47.03
N GLN A 208 23.30 1.00 46.87
CA GLN A 208 24.52 0.77 46.07
C GLN A 208 24.33 1.10 44.59
N LEU A 209 23.21 0.65 44.00
CA LEU A 209 22.93 0.88 42.57
C LEU A 209 22.63 2.35 42.29
N ASN A 210 21.88 3.02 43.18
CA ASN A 210 21.59 4.45 43.07
C ASN A 210 22.87 5.30 43.14
N LEU A 211 23.83 4.92 43.98
CA LEU A 211 25.14 5.58 44.04
C LEU A 211 25.95 5.43 42.74
N ILE A 212 25.83 4.30 42.05
CA ILE A 212 26.50 4.05 40.76
C ILE A 212 25.84 4.88 39.65
N GLU A 213 24.50 4.97 39.66
CA GLU A 213 23.74 5.78 38.71
C GLU A 213 24.08 7.28 38.86
N GLU A 214 24.09 7.81 40.08
CA GLU A 214 24.47 9.22 40.32
C GLU A 214 25.89 9.54 39.86
N LYS A 215 26.84 8.65 40.13
CA LYS A 215 28.24 8.81 39.68
C LYS A 215 28.33 8.81 38.16
N SER A 216 27.57 7.94 37.50
CA SER A 216 27.49 7.86 36.03
C SER A 216 26.90 9.14 35.44
N LEU A 217 25.79 9.65 35.99
CA LEU A 217 25.17 10.91 35.59
C LEU A 217 26.09 12.12 35.80
N LYS A 218 26.90 12.11 36.87
CA LYS A 218 27.89 13.17 37.13
C LYS A 218 29.05 13.13 36.14
N ALA A 219 29.51 11.95 35.76
CA ALA A 219 30.55 11.76 34.75
C ALA A 219 30.09 12.20 33.35
N ILE A 220 28.85 11.88 32.96
CA ILE A 220 28.25 12.33 31.69
C ILE A 220 28.15 13.85 31.62
N ARG A 221 27.66 14.50 32.69
CA ARG A 221 27.61 15.97 32.78
C ARG A 221 29.00 16.62 32.74
N HIS A 222 30.01 15.96 33.30
CA HIS A 222 31.39 16.42 33.21
C HIS A 222 31.94 16.30 31.77
N GLY A 223 31.68 15.18 31.09
CA GLY A 223 32.07 14.99 29.69
C GLY A 223 31.46 16.00 28.72
N GLN A 224 30.20 16.39 28.96
CA GLN A 224 29.50 17.41 28.18
C GLN A 224 30.08 18.83 28.38
N MET A 225 30.77 19.12 29.49
CA MET A 225 31.46 20.40 29.68
C MET A 225 32.75 20.54 28.86
N PHE A 226 33.31 19.44 28.35
CA PHE A 226 34.54 19.43 27.53
C PHE A 226 34.26 19.27 26.02
N GLN A 227 33.00 19.16 25.62
CA GLN A 227 32.59 19.20 24.21
C GLN A 227 32.14 20.64 23.87
N LYS A 228 33.05 21.42 23.29
CA LYS A 228 32.76 22.70 22.62
C LYS A 228 32.79 22.50 21.11
#